data_AF-A0A7S3G1Q0-F1
#
_entry.id   AF-A0A7S3G1Q0-F1
#
_cell.length_a   1.000
_cell.length_b   1.000
_cell.length_c   1.000
_cell.angle_alpha   90.00
_cell.angle_beta   90.00
_cell.angle_gamma   90.00
#
_symmetry.space_group_name_H-M   'P 1'
#
loop_
_entity.id
_entity.type
_entity.pdbx_description
1 polymer ?
#
loop_
_entity_poly.entity_id
_entity_poly.type
_entity_poly.pdbx_seq_one_letter_code
_entity_poly.pdbx_strand_id
1 'polypeptide(L)'
;VSFHTTIRDKAGFPRRSKQLIRNTYLKSSFVLDFMSIIPADYLFLLLPSLRFCVVFLNGEMAIRITDLLRLNRLLRIVHMSTHFVALEKAALRQEKVGYNGVTLLVKTMKIVFIVFLTLHFLTCIWWTCEIALLSQ
;
A
#
# COMPACT_ATOMS: atom_id res chain seq x y z
N VAL A 1 9.49 -9.77 5.75
CA VAL A 1 10.87 -9.27 5.92
C VAL A 1 11.02 -8.17 7.00
N SER A 2 9.95 -7.49 7.45
CA SER A 2 10.05 -6.35 8.39
C SER A 2 10.59 -6.67 9.81
N PHE A 3 10.26 -7.83 10.37
CA PHE A 3 10.63 -8.18 11.77
C PHE A 3 12.13 -8.28 12.06
N HIS A 4 12.98 -8.41 11.04
CA HIS A 4 14.44 -8.49 11.17
C HIS A 4 15.16 -7.19 10.80
N THR A 5 14.41 -6.13 10.46
CA THR A 5 15.00 -4.85 10.11
C THR A 5 15.32 -4.03 11.37
N THR A 6 16.54 -3.51 11.47
CA THR A 6 16.95 -2.69 12.62
C THR A 6 16.32 -1.31 12.52
N ILE A 7 15.49 -0.95 13.50
CA ILE A 7 14.96 0.40 13.64
C ILE A 7 16.10 1.30 14.18
N ARG A 8 16.50 2.32 13.41
CA ARG A 8 17.43 3.34 13.88
C ARG A 8 16.69 4.37 14.72
N ASP A 9 17.25 4.67 15.88
CA ASP A 9 16.74 5.70 16.76
C ASP A 9 17.05 7.11 16.23
N LYS A 10 16.42 8.15 16.78
CA LYS A 10 16.68 9.58 16.45
C LYS A 10 18.14 9.98 16.68
N ALA A 11 18.84 9.28 17.59
CA ALA A 11 20.27 9.43 17.87
C ALA A 11 21.20 8.63 16.92
N GLY A 12 20.66 7.90 15.93
CA GLY A 12 21.43 7.19 14.90
C GLY A 12 21.92 5.79 15.27
N PHE A 13 21.79 5.39 16.55
CA PHE A 13 22.19 4.06 17.02
C PHE A 13 21.19 2.96 16.60
N PRO A 14 21.66 1.79 16.12
CA PRO A 14 20.81 0.65 15.84
C PRO A 14 20.35 -0.01 17.15
N ARG A 15 19.06 0.08 17.47
CA ARG A 15 18.50 -0.63 18.64
C ARG A 15 18.32 -2.12 18.29
N ARG A 16 18.97 -3.02 19.04
CA ARG A 16 18.93 -4.49 18.83
C ARG A 16 17.83 -5.21 19.61
N SER A 17 17.09 -4.54 20.50
CA SER A 17 16.07 -5.19 21.34
C SER A 17 14.86 -5.65 20.50
N LYS A 18 14.79 -6.96 20.22
CA LYS A 18 13.75 -7.58 19.39
C LYS A 18 12.32 -7.32 19.88
N GLN A 19 12.10 -7.28 21.20
CA GLN A 19 10.78 -7.05 21.81
C GLN A 19 10.23 -5.64 21.53
N LEU A 20 11.09 -4.62 21.61
CA LEU A 20 10.70 -3.23 21.34
C LEU A 20 10.38 -3.02 19.85
N ILE A 21 11.18 -3.62 18.96
CA ILE A 21 10.94 -3.58 17.51
C ILE A 21 9.58 -4.19 17.18
N ARG A 22 9.27 -5.34 17.78
CA ARG A 22 7.99 -6.02 17.58
C ARG A 22 6.80 -5.16 18.03
N ASN A 23 6.85 -4.60 19.24
CA ASN A 23 5.72 -3.82 19.77
C ASN A 23 5.49 -2.52 18.98
N THR A 24 6.56 -1.85 18.53
CA THR A 24 6.43 -0.64 17.71
C THR A 24 5.87 -0.97 16.33
N TYR A 25 6.31 -2.05 15.69
CA TYR A 25 5.80 -2.49 14.38
C TYR A 25 4.33 -2.94 14.44
N LEU A 26 3.96 -3.69 15.48
CA LEU A 26 2.58 -4.14 15.71
C LEU A 26 1.60 -2.97 15.90
N LYS A 27 2.03 -1.85 16.48
CA LYS A 27 1.19 -0.66 16.69
C LYS A 27 1.07 0.27 15.48
N SER A 28 2.07 0.32 14.59
CA SER A 28 2.11 1.35 13.55
C SER A 28 1.60 0.88 12.19
N SER A 29 2.10 -0.25 11.71
CA SER A 29 1.96 -0.63 10.29
C SER A 29 1.44 -2.04 10.12
N PHE A 30 1.55 -2.90 11.14
CA PHE A 30 1.16 -4.30 11.05
C PHE A 30 -0.26 -4.55 10.54
N VAL A 31 -1.25 -3.75 10.95
CA VAL A 31 -2.65 -3.94 10.49
C VAL A 31 -2.78 -3.65 8.99
N LEU A 32 -2.10 -2.60 8.50
CA LEU A 32 -2.05 -2.25 7.08
C LEU A 32 -1.27 -3.29 6.26
N ASP A 33 -0.11 -3.72 6.74
CA ASP A 33 0.68 -4.79 6.12
C ASP A 33 -0.16 -6.08 6.03
N PHE A 34 -0.82 -6.47 7.12
CA PHE A 34 -1.61 -7.69 7.22
C PHE A 34 -2.81 -7.66 6.26
N MET A 35 -3.57 -6.56 6.24
CA MET A 35 -4.70 -6.39 5.32
C MET A 35 -4.28 -6.37 3.85
N SER A 36 -3.10 -5.82 3.53
CA SER A 36 -2.58 -5.80 2.15
C SER A 36 -1.96 -7.14 1.69
N ILE A 37 -1.62 -8.03 2.62
CA ILE A 37 -1.05 -9.36 2.35
C ILE A 37 -2.16 -10.39 2.20
N ILE A 38 -3.25 -10.28 2.96
CA ILE A 38 -4.36 -11.23 2.87
C ILE A 38 -5.06 -11.07 1.52
N PRO A 39 -5.09 -12.13 0.69
CA PRO A 39 -5.87 -12.14 -0.54
C PRO A 39 -7.36 -12.26 -0.16
N ALA A 40 -7.98 -11.14 0.19
CA ALA A 40 -9.37 -11.08 0.64
C ALA A 40 -10.33 -11.67 -0.40
N ASP A 41 -9.99 -11.52 -1.68
CA ASP A 41 -10.68 -12.10 -2.84
C ASP A 41 -10.74 -13.64 -2.77
N TYR A 42 -9.63 -14.28 -2.39
CA TYR A 42 -9.55 -15.74 -2.25
C TYR A 42 -10.24 -16.21 -0.97
N LEU A 43 -10.11 -15.45 0.12
CA LEU A 43 -10.80 -15.76 1.38
C LEU A 43 -12.32 -15.76 1.19
N PHE A 44 -12.82 -14.82 0.39
CA PHE A 44 -14.21 -14.73 0.01
C PHE A 44 -14.66 -15.90 -0.88
N LEU A 45 -13.81 -16.36 -1.80
CA LEU A 45 -14.10 -17.52 -2.64
C LEU A 45 -14.08 -18.86 -1.85
N LEU A 46 -13.18 -18.97 -0.87
CA LEU A 46 -12.97 -20.19 -0.08
C LEU A 46 -13.94 -20.35 1.10
N LEU A 47 -14.47 -19.26 1.65
CA LEU A 47 -15.38 -19.31 2.81
C LEU A 47 -16.85 -19.37 2.36
N PRO A 48 -17.52 -20.54 2.46
CA PRO A 48 -18.92 -20.68 2.06
C PRO A 48 -19.87 -19.82 2.88
N SER A 49 -19.53 -19.47 4.13
CA SER A 49 -20.31 -18.57 4.99
C SER A 49 -20.35 -17.13 4.47
N LEU A 50 -19.24 -16.61 3.92
CA LEU A 50 -19.19 -15.28 3.31
C LEU A 50 -19.93 -15.24 1.97
N ARG A 51 -19.84 -16.33 1.20
CA ARG A 51 -20.60 -16.50 -0.05
C ARG A 51 -22.11 -16.45 0.20
N PHE A 52 -22.59 -17.13 1.25
CA PHE A 52 -24.01 -17.15 1.58
C PHE A 52 -24.55 -15.75 1.92
N CYS A 53 -23.76 -14.96 2.65
CA CYS A 53 -24.13 -13.58 3.01
C CYS A 53 -24.30 -12.69 1.77
N VAL A 54 -23.46 -12.88 0.76
CA VAL A 54 -23.44 -12.04 -0.44
C VAL A 54 -24.34 -12.56 -1.57
N VAL A 55 -24.63 -13.86 -1.62
CA VAL A 55 -25.68 -14.42 -2.50
C VAL A 55 -27.07 -13.99 -2.04
N PHE A 56 -27.25 -13.70 -0.75
CA PHE A 56 -28.48 -13.09 -0.22
C PHE A 56 -28.65 -11.63 -0.64
N LEU A 57 -27.55 -10.94 -0.97
CA LEU A 57 -27.59 -9.66 -1.66
C LEU A 57 -27.68 -9.93 -3.17
N ASN A 58 -28.47 -9.14 -3.90
CA ASN A 58 -28.66 -9.29 -5.34
C ASN A 58 -27.34 -9.58 -6.08
N GLY A 59 -27.33 -10.57 -6.99
CA GLY A 59 -26.11 -11.08 -7.63
C GLY A 59 -25.24 -10.03 -8.32
N GLU A 60 -25.81 -8.90 -8.74
CA GLU A 60 -25.05 -7.76 -9.26
C GLU A 60 -24.24 -7.02 -8.21
N MET A 61 -24.75 -6.94 -6.97
CA MET A 61 -24.07 -6.31 -5.84
C MET A 61 -22.89 -7.17 -5.35
N ALA A 62 -23.02 -8.50 -5.48
CA ALA A 62 -21.94 -9.45 -5.17
C ALA A 62 -20.69 -9.22 -6.02
N ILE A 63 -20.87 -9.01 -7.34
CA ILE A 63 -19.78 -8.75 -8.28
C ILE A 63 -19.06 -7.44 -7.92
N ARG A 64 -19.83 -6.38 -7.63
CA ARG A 64 -19.29 -5.08 -7.21
C ARG A 64 -18.46 -5.17 -5.92
N ILE A 65 -18.92 -5.95 -4.93
CA ILE A 65 -18.18 -6.16 -3.68
C ILE A 65 -16.87 -6.91 -3.92
N THR A 66 -16.86 -7.92 -4.80
CA THR A 66 -15.62 -8.62 -5.14
C THR A 66 -14.60 -7.74 -5.87
N ASP A 67 -15.04 -6.79 -6.68
CA ASP A 67 -14.14 -5.82 -7.32
C ASP A 67 -13.58 -4.79 -6.33
N LEU A 68 -14.38 -4.39 -5.33
CA LEU A 68 -13.90 -3.57 -4.21
C LEU A 68 -12.89 -4.32 -3.33
N LEU A 69 -13.03 -5.63 -3.16
CA LEU A 69 -12.06 -6.44 -2.43
C LEU A 69 -10.72 -6.53 -3.18
N ARG A 70 -10.73 -6.59 -4.51
CA ARG A 70 -9.51 -6.53 -5.34
C ARG A 70 -8.77 -5.20 -5.17
N LEU A 71 -9.49 -4.11 -4.87
CA LEU A 71 -8.88 -2.82 -4.55
C LEU A 71 -8.07 -2.84 -3.24
N ASN A 72 -8.26 -3.82 -2.36
CA ASN A 72 -7.41 -4.03 -1.19
C ASN A 72 -5.94 -4.32 -1.59
N ARG A 73 -5.70 -4.79 -2.82
CA ARG A 73 -4.34 -4.95 -3.35
C ARG A 73 -3.66 -3.60 -3.62
N LEU A 74 -4.42 -2.51 -3.86
CA LEU A 74 -3.88 -1.15 -3.97
C LEU A 74 -3.42 -0.60 -2.62
N LEU A 75 -3.91 -1.11 -1.48
CA LEU A 75 -3.39 -0.71 -0.16
C LEU A 75 -1.87 -0.99 -0.05
N ARG A 76 -1.36 -1.95 -0.83
CA ARG A 76 0.08 -2.23 -0.95
C ARG A 76 0.87 -1.06 -1.57
N ILE A 77 0.22 -0.16 -2.31
CA ILE A 77 0.85 1.05 -2.85
C ILE A 77 1.16 2.06 -1.73
N VAL A 78 0.40 2.04 -0.63
CA VAL A 78 0.72 2.84 0.56
C VAL A 78 2.09 2.43 1.12
N HIS A 79 2.46 1.15 1.04
CA HIS A 79 3.81 0.70 1.39
C HIS A 79 4.88 1.27 0.47
N MET A 80 4.62 1.42 -0.83
CA MET A 80 5.57 2.06 -1.76
C MET A 80 5.91 3.48 -1.32
N SER A 81 4.94 4.24 -0.79
CA SER A 81 5.22 5.60 -0.25
C SER A 81 6.27 5.59 0.87
N THR A 82 6.27 4.56 1.72
CA THR A 82 7.25 4.42 2.81
C THR A 82 8.65 4.11 2.30
N HIS A 83 8.76 3.36 1.20
CA HIS A 83 10.03 3.10 0.52
C HIS A 83 10.61 4.37 -0.11
N PHE A 84 9.78 5.21 -0.72
CA PHE A 84 10.23 6.52 -1.23
C PHE A 84 10.75 7.44 -0.11
N VAL A 85 10.12 7.43 1.06
CA VAL A 85 10.61 8.17 2.24
C VAL A 85 11.96 7.64 2.72
N ALA A 86 12.19 6.32 2.65
CA ALA A 86 13.48 5.73 2.98
C ALA A 86 14.57 6.12 1.97
N LEU A 87 14.25 6.13 0.68
CA LEU A 87 15.13 6.59 -0.40
C LEU A 87 15.48 8.07 -0.27
N GLU A 88 14.50 8.92 0.06
CA GLU A 88 14.72 10.35 0.30
C GLU A 88 15.68 10.59 1.48
N LYS A 89 15.53 9.83 2.57
CA LYS A 89 16.47 9.84 3.71
C LYS A 89 17.87 9.32 3.36
N ALA A 90 18.00 8.44 2.38
CA ALA A 90 19.29 7.96 1.87
C ALA A 90 19.95 9.02 0.97
N ALA A 91 19.18 9.64 0.08
CA ALA A 91 19.63 10.73 -0.78
C ALA A 91 20.11 11.95 0.02
N LEU A 92 19.38 12.35 1.07
CA LEU A 92 19.80 13.43 1.98
C LEU A 92 21.11 13.14 2.71
N ARG A 93 21.43 11.86 2.94
CA ARG A 93 22.73 11.47 3.53
C ARG A 93 23.86 11.60 2.51
N GLN A 94 23.62 11.27 1.25
CA GLN A 94 24.62 11.40 0.19
C GLN A 94 24.89 12.87 -0.16
N GLU A 95 23.88 13.74 -0.06
CA GLU A 95 24.04 15.18 -0.23
C GLU A 95 24.98 15.78 0.83
N LYS A 96 24.87 15.33 2.10
CA LYS A 96 25.82 15.72 3.17
C LYS A 96 27.26 15.25 2.93
N VAL A 97 27.48 14.29 2.05
CA VAL A 97 28.80 13.73 1.70
C VAL A 97 29.36 14.39 0.41
N GLY A 98 28.66 15.39 -0.16
CA GLY A 98 29.13 16.19 -1.30
C GLY A 98 28.59 15.76 -2.66
N TYR A 99 27.65 14.82 -2.72
CA TYR A 99 26.93 14.48 -3.96
C TYR A 99 25.74 15.41 -4.17
N ASN A 100 25.96 16.51 -4.89
CA ASN A 100 24.91 17.46 -5.23
C ASN A 100 24.02 16.90 -6.34
N GLY A 101 22.69 16.92 -6.16
CA GLY A 101 21.68 16.60 -7.20
C GLY A 101 20.93 15.28 -7.04
N VAL A 102 21.38 14.36 -6.18
CA VAL A 102 20.72 13.05 -5.97
C VAL A 102 19.34 13.22 -5.31
N THR A 103 19.20 14.17 -4.38
CA THR A 103 17.93 14.49 -3.72
C THR A 103 16.89 15.05 -4.66
N LEU A 104 17.30 15.89 -5.62
CA LEU A 104 16.42 16.43 -6.64
C LEU A 104 15.86 15.31 -7.53
N LEU A 105 16.72 14.39 -7.99
CA LEU A 105 16.31 13.26 -8.82
C LEU A 105 15.30 12.34 -8.12
N VAL A 106 15.54 12.00 -6.84
CA VAL A 106 14.62 11.16 -6.06
C VAL A 106 13.27 11.84 -5.85
N LYS A 107 13.25 13.15 -5.60
CA LYS A 107 12.00 13.92 -5.45
C LYS A 107 11.21 13.99 -6.76
N THR A 108 11.88 14.26 -7.88
CA THR A 108 11.24 14.32 -9.20
C THR A 108 10.66 12.96 -9.60
N MET A 109 11.42 11.86 -9.43
CA MET A 109 10.90 10.51 -9.71
C MET A 109 9.66 10.16 -8.87
N LYS A 110 9.64 10.53 -7.58
CA LYS A 110 8.48 10.34 -6.71
C LYS A 110 7.24 11.04 -7.25
N ILE A 111 7.38 12.30 -7.67
CA ILE A 111 6.26 13.09 -8.21
C ILE A 111 5.74 12.49 -9.51
N VAL A 112 6.63 12.15 -10.45
CA VAL A 112 6.25 11.53 -11.73
C VAL A 112 5.48 10.23 -11.50
N PHE A 113 5.96 9.39 -10.59
CA PHE A 113 5.29 8.14 -10.24
C PHE A 113 3.89 8.36 -9.64
N ILE A 114 3.75 9.31 -8.70
CA ILE A 114 2.45 9.63 -8.08
C ILE A 114 1.48 10.19 -9.12
N VAL A 115 1.93 11.08 -10.01
CA VAL A 115 1.09 11.67 -11.06
C VAL A 115 0.61 10.60 -12.03
N PHE A 116 1.52 9.75 -12.53
CA PHE A 116 1.16 8.65 -13.43
C PHE A 116 0.11 7.72 -12.80
N LEU A 117 0.34 7.34 -11.54
CA LEU A 117 -0.58 6.47 -10.82
C LEU A 117 -1.96 7.11 -10.63
N THR A 118 -2.00 8.41 -10.31
CA THR A 118 -3.24 9.17 -10.14
C THR A 118 -4.01 9.23 -11.46
N LEU A 119 -3.32 9.47 -12.59
CA LEU A 119 -3.94 9.46 -13.91
C LEU A 119 -4.51 8.08 -14.25
N HIS A 120 -3.78 7.00 -13.98
CA HIS A 120 -4.28 5.64 -14.19
C HIS A 120 -5.54 5.35 -13.36
N PHE A 121 -5.57 5.75 -12.09
CA PHE A 121 -6.78 5.56 -11.28
C PHE A 121 -7.94 6.40 -11.78
N LEU A 122 -7.69 7.65 -12.17
CA LEU A 122 -8.73 8.53 -12.69
C LEU A 122 -9.35 7.95 -13.96
N THR A 123 -8.54 7.45 -14.90
CA THR A 123 -9.05 6.85 -16.14
C THR A 123 -9.73 5.52 -15.90
N CYS A 124 -9.21 4.66 -15.02
CA CYS A 124 -9.87 3.41 -14.65
C CYS A 124 -11.23 3.65 -13.98
N ILE A 125 -11.30 4.58 -13.01
CA ILE A 125 -12.55 4.93 -12.32
C ILE A 125 -13.55 5.54 -13.31
N TRP A 126 -13.10 6.44 -14.18
CA TRP A 126 -13.94 7.04 -15.21
C TRP A 126 -14.56 5.97 -16.10
N TRP A 127 -13.74 5.07 -16.64
CA TRP A 127 -14.18 3.97 -17.49
C TRP A 127 -15.17 3.03 -16.79
N THR A 128 -14.89 2.66 -15.53
CA THR A 128 -15.80 1.83 -14.74
C THR A 128 -17.13 2.55 -14.44
N CYS A 129 -17.10 3.84 -14.17
CA CYS A 129 -18.29 4.65 -13.93
C CYS A 129 -19.15 4.75 -15.20
N GLU A 130 -18.52 4.98 -16.35
CA GLU A 130 -19.19 5.06 -17.65
C GLU A 130 -19.89 3.75 -18.02
N ILE A 131 -19.23 2.60 -17.83
CA ILE A 131 -19.85 1.28 -18.01
C ILE A 131 -21.04 1.08 -17.07
N ALA A 132 -20.91 1.50 -15.80
CA ALA A 132 -22.00 1.35 -14.84
C ALA A 132 -23.22 2.22 -15.21
N LEU A 133 -22.99 3.41 -15.77
CA LEU A 133 -24.05 4.33 -16.18
C LEU A 133 -24.78 3.85 -17.46
N LEU A 134 -24.08 3.20 -18.38
CA LEU A 134 -24.64 2.58 -19.58
C LEU A 134 -25.40 1.27 -19.31
N SER A 135 -25.25 0.68 -18.12
CA SER A 135 -25.93 -0.56 -17.71
C SER A 135 -27.29 -0.36 -17.01
N GLN A 136 -27.73 0.89 -16.82
CA GLN A 136 -29.07 1.24 -16.32
C GLN A 136 -30.04 1.51 -17.45
#